data_AF-A0A960SG68-F1
#
_entry.id   AF-A0A960SG68-F1
#
_cell.length_a   1.000
_cell.length_b   1.000
_cell.length_c   1.000
_cell.angle_alpha   90.00
_cell.angle_beta   90.00
_cell.angle_gamma   90.00
#
_symmetry.space_group_name_H-M   'P 1'
#
loop_
_entity.id
_entity.type
_entity.pdbx_description
1 polymer ?
#
loop_
_entity_poly.entity_id
_entity_poly.type
_entity_poly.pdbx_seq_one_letter_code
_entity_poly.pdbx_strand_id
1 'polypeptide(L)'
;VDLCGLPIRHDIDSRSLAPLLENPKMNWPHPSVTTLGFGNHSVMYENWHYIQRRDGTNELYHLKTDPLEHRNLIRSAHPTAQEVIAQLQRFIPENAVPELPPNNPKHTNNELDPTLKATRDLAKLK
;
A
#
# COMPACT_ATOMS: atom_id res chain seq x y z
N VAL A 1 -0.57 -17.16 -5.20
CA VAL A 1 0.17 -17.67 -6.38
C VAL A 1 1.29 -18.57 -5.89
N ASP A 2 2.29 -18.01 -5.23
CA ASP A 2 3.50 -18.70 -4.78
C ASP A 2 3.24 -19.92 -3.87
N LEU A 3 2.57 -19.74 -2.72
CA LEU A 3 2.26 -20.84 -1.78
C LEU A 3 1.41 -21.98 -2.37
N CYS A 4 0.74 -21.74 -3.50
CA CYS A 4 -0.08 -22.75 -4.17
C CYS A 4 0.64 -23.42 -5.35
N GLY A 5 1.91 -23.09 -5.59
CA GLY A 5 2.69 -23.62 -6.73
C GLY A 5 2.15 -23.18 -8.10
N LEU A 6 1.42 -22.06 -8.16
CA LEU A 6 0.85 -21.56 -9.41
C LEU A 6 1.90 -20.76 -10.21
N PRO A 7 1.78 -20.68 -11.56
CA PRO A 7 2.69 -19.90 -12.39
C PRO A 7 2.81 -18.45 -11.94
N ILE A 8 4.04 -17.93 -11.98
CA ILE A 8 4.35 -16.55 -11.63
C ILE A 8 3.59 -15.60 -12.57
N ARG A 9 2.97 -14.58 -11.97
CA ARG A 9 2.28 -13.52 -12.66
C ARG A 9 3.13 -12.25 -12.61
N HIS A 10 3.51 -11.75 -13.79
CA HIS A 10 4.31 -10.53 -13.93
C HIS A 10 3.47 -9.25 -13.94
N ASP A 11 2.14 -9.39 -13.95
CA ASP A 11 1.16 -8.31 -13.89
C ASP A 11 0.67 -8.01 -12.46
N ILE A 12 1.36 -8.54 -11.46
CA ILE A 12 1.12 -8.28 -10.04
C ILE A 12 2.29 -7.47 -9.50
N ASP A 13 2.02 -6.24 -9.04
CA ASP A 13 3.04 -5.37 -8.45
C ASP A 13 3.50 -5.83 -7.06
N SER A 14 2.67 -6.66 -6.40
CA SER A 14 2.92 -7.17 -5.05
C SER A 14 3.91 -8.33 -5.02
N ARG A 15 4.68 -8.40 -3.94
CA ARG A 15 5.68 -9.45 -3.71
C ARG A 15 5.11 -10.60 -2.90
N SER A 16 5.61 -11.82 -3.11
CA SER A 16 5.25 -12.96 -2.27
C SER A 16 5.74 -12.75 -0.84
N LEU A 17 4.88 -13.02 0.13
CA LEU A 17 5.23 -13.03 1.55
C LEU A 17 5.68 -14.41 2.04
N ALA A 18 5.71 -15.44 1.17
CA ALA A 18 6.12 -16.79 1.56
C ALA A 18 7.49 -16.84 2.28
N PRO A 19 8.53 -16.08 1.86
CA PRO A 19 9.82 -16.07 2.57
C PRO A 19 9.72 -15.56 4.02
N LEU A 20 8.79 -14.63 4.30
CA LEU A 20 8.55 -14.13 5.65
C LEU A 20 7.80 -15.12 6.53
N LEU A 21 6.97 -15.99 5.94
CA LEU A 21 6.31 -17.07 6.68
C LEU A 21 7.32 -18.13 7.12
N GLU A 22 8.35 -18.40 6.30
CA GLU A 22 9.44 -19.32 6.64
C GLU A 22 10.42 -18.71 7.65
N ASN A 23 10.76 -17.43 7.47
CA ASN A 23 11.65 -16.71 8.37
C ASN A 23 11.07 -15.32 8.73
N PRO A 24 10.30 -15.22 9.82
CA PRO A 24 9.71 -13.96 10.26
C PRO A 24 10.72 -12.87 10.67
N LYS A 25 12.00 -13.24 10.86
CA LYS A 25 13.09 -12.31 11.22
C LYS A 25 13.93 -11.89 10.01
N MET A 26 13.55 -12.32 8.81
CA MET A 26 14.23 -11.91 7.57
C MET A 26 14.13 -10.40 7.40
N ASN A 27 15.23 -9.78 6.94
CA ASN A 27 15.22 -8.39 6.54
C ASN A 27 14.26 -8.18 5.35
N TRP A 28 13.31 -7.25 5.49
CA TRP A 28 12.31 -6.97 4.47
C TRP A 28 12.48 -5.55 3.92
N PRO A 29 13.20 -5.36 2.80
CA PRO A 29 13.56 -4.03 2.30
C PRO A 29 12.42 -3.35 1.51
N HIS A 30 11.17 -3.78 1.71
CA HIS A 30 10.02 -3.30 0.95
C HIS A 30 9.03 -2.59 1.87
N PRO A 31 8.76 -1.29 1.65
CA PRO A 31 7.78 -0.56 2.44
C PRO A 31 6.35 -0.92 2.06
N SER A 32 5.43 -0.57 2.95
CA SER A 32 4.01 -0.49 2.62
C SER A 32 3.72 0.86 1.97
N VAL A 33 3.05 0.85 0.81
CA VAL A 33 2.65 2.05 0.08
C VAL A 33 1.13 2.09 -0.02
N THR A 34 0.51 3.17 0.45
CA THR A 34 -0.94 3.39 0.36
C THR A 34 -1.21 4.61 -0.51
N THR A 35 -2.26 4.55 -1.33
CA THR A 35 -2.70 5.66 -2.19
C THR A 35 -4.15 6.00 -1.90
N LEU A 36 -4.44 7.30 -1.71
CA LEU A 36 -5.80 7.81 -1.47
C LEU A 36 -6.19 8.82 -2.56
N GLY A 37 -6.61 8.30 -3.70
CA GLY A 37 -6.87 9.12 -4.89
C GLY A 37 -5.59 9.70 -5.49
N PHE A 38 -5.74 10.56 -6.49
CA PHE A 38 -4.62 11.11 -7.26
C PHE A 38 -3.66 11.91 -6.37
N GLY A 39 -2.36 11.64 -6.44
CA GLY A 39 -1.32 12.44 -5.79
C GLY A 39 -1.26 12.42 -4.25
N ASN A 40 -2.12 11.63 -3.57
CA ASN A 40 -1.99 11.38 -2.14
C ASN A 40 -1.42 9.98 -1.92
N HIS A 41 -0.26 9.92 -1.30
CA HIS A 41 0.46 8.69 -1.06
C HIS A 41 1.01 8.67 0.35
N SER A 42 1.09 7.49 0.93
CA SER A 42 1.85 7.28 2.16
C SER A 42 2.75 6.08 2.06
N VAL A 43 3.91 6.17 2.70
CA VAL A 43 4.96 5.15 2.70
C VAL A 43 5.32 4.87 4.16
N MET A 44 5.12 3.63 4.58
CA MET A 44 5.52 3.14 5.90
C MET A 44 6.68 2.16 5.76
N TYR A 45 7.76 2.40 6.48
CA TYR A 45 8.94 1.55 6.51
C TYR A 45 9.57 1.55 7.90
N GLU A 46 9.76 0.36 8.47
CA GLU A 46 10.33 0.21 9.83
C GLU A 46 9.56 1.06 10.86
N ASN A 47 10.21 2.10 11.40
CA ASN A 47 9.65 2.99 12.40
C ASN A 47 9.25 4.36 11.82
N TRP A 48 9.12 4.47 10.51
CA TRP A 48 8.86 5.74 9.83
C TRP A 48 7.59 5.67 8.99
N HIS A 49 6.82 6.75 9.04
CA HIS A 49 5.68 6.97 8.14
C HIS A 49 5.85 8.33 7.47
N TYR A 50 5.95 8.32 6.15
CA TYR A 50 5.98 9.51 5.32
C TYR A 50 4.66 9.63 4.57
N ILE A 51 4.07 10.82 4.57
CA ILE A 51 2.82 11.11 3.86
C ILE A 51 3.10 12.27 2.90
N GLN A 52 2.72 12.08 1.65
CA GLN A 52 2.67 13.11 0.63
C GLN A 52 1.21 13.38 0.26
N ARG A 53 0.83 14.65 0.27
CA ARG A 53 -0.50 15.09 -0.14
C ARG A 53 -0.45 15.75 -1.51
N ARG A 54 -1.60 15.73 -2.18
CA ARG A 54 -1.79 16.30 -3.52
C ARG A 54 -1.43 17.78 -3.60
N ASP A 55 -1.66 18.52 -2.53
CA ASP A 55 -1.36 19.95 -2.44
C ASP A 55 0.15 20.25 -2.26
N GLY A 56 0.99 19.22 -2.26
CA GLY A 56 2.44 19.33 -2.07
C GLY A 56 2.86 19.38 -0.60
N THR A 57 1.92 19.33 0.34
CA THR A 57 2.26 19.20 1.77
C THR A 57 2.73 17.79 2.08
N ASN A 58 3.72 17.71 2.97
CA ASN A 58 4.35 16.46 3.37
C ASN A 58 4.39 16.35 4.89
N GLU A 59 4.34 15.13 5.39
CA GLU A 59 4.39 14.80 6.81
C GLU A 59 5.38 13.66 7.03
N LEU A 60 6.04 13.66 8.18
CA LEU A 60 6.94 12.59 8.59
C LEU A 60 6.72 12.27 10.07
N TYR A 61 6.56 10.99 10.39
CA TYR A 61 6.37 10.51 11.75
C TYR A 61 7.34 9.40 12.10
N HIS A 62 7.76 9.36 13.37
CA HIS A 62 8.59 8.29 13.91
C HIS A 62 7.77 7.40 14.85
N LEU A 63 7.24 6.30 14.31
CA LEU A 63 6.26 5.40 14.92
C LEU A 63 6.73 4.79 16.25
N LYS A 64 8.04 4.61 16.44
CA LYS A 64 8.58 4.06 17.69
C LYS A 64 8.47 5.04 18.86
N THR A 65 8.64 6.34 18.62
CA THR A 65 8.55 7.38 19.67
C THR A 65 7.18 8.04 19.72
N ASP A 66 6.44 7.97 18.62
CA ASP A 66 5.15 8.60 18.43
C ASP A 66 4.22 7.66 17.65
N PRO A 67 3.74 6.56 18.27
CA PRO A 67 2.92 5.55 17.61
C PRO A 67 1.52 6.06 17.21
N LEU A 68 1.11 7.21 17.73
CA LEU A 68 -0.16 7.86 17.39
C LEU A 68 0.03 9.03 16.41
N GLU A 69 1.26 9.29 15.97
CA GLU A 69 1.55 10.24 14.89
C GLU A 69 1.10 11.67 15.18
N HIS A 70 1.23 12.11 16.43
CA HIS A 70 0.84 13.45 16.84
C HIS A 70 1.87 14.52 16.47
N ARG A 71 3.14 14.15 16.34
CA ARG A 71 4.27 15.08 16.15
C ARG A 71 4.86 14.93 14.76
N ASN A 72 4.44 15.81 13.85
CA ASN A 72 5.01 15.92 12.53
C ASN A 72 6.49 16.40 12.58
N LEU A 73 7.40 15.61 12.05
CA LEU A 73 8.85 15.80 12.03
C LEU A 73 9.36 16.43 10.72
N ILE A 74 8.50 16.71 9.73
CA ILE A 74 8.89 17.15 8.38
C ILE A 74 9.78 18.41 8.37
N ARG A 75 9.59 19.30 9.35
CA ARG A 75 10.39 20.54 9.55
C ARG A 75 11.20 20.53 10.85
N SER A 76 11.34 19.37 11.48
CA SER A 76 12.08 19.24 12.73
C SER A 76 13.59 19.14 12.50
N ALA A 77 14.38 19.46 13.52
CA ALA A 77 15.82 19.23 13.54
C ALA A 77 16.21 17.78 13.90
N HIS A 78 15.33 16.80 13.64
CA HIS A 78 15.64 15.41 13.93
C HIS A 78 16.83 14.95 13.06
N PRO A 79 17.91 14.39 13.66
CA PRO A 79 19.18 14.17 12.95
C PRO A 79 19.07 13.38 11.65
N THR A 80 18.17 12.40 11.61
CA THR A 80 18.01 11.49 10.46
C THR A 80 16.79 11.78 9.59
N ALA A 81 15.98 12.80 9.91
CA ALA A 81 14.70 13.00 9.21
C ALA A 81 14.89 13.28 7.73
N GLN A 82 15.86 14.12 7.35
CA GLN A 82 16.10 14.48 5.94
C GLN A 82 16.54 13.28 5.10
N GLU A 83 17.39 12.41 5.65
CA GLU A 83 17.84 11.21 4.97
C GLU A 83 16.70 10.21 4.78
N VAL A 84 15.88 10.02 5.83
CA VAL A 84 14.69 9.16 5.76
C VAL A 84 13.68 9.68 4.74
N ILE A 85 13.41 11.00 4.71
CA ILE A 85 12.51 11.59 3.70
C ILE A 85 13.02 11.26 2.29
N ALA A 86 14.30 11.51 2.01
CA ALA A 86 14.90 11.24 0.71
C ALA A 86 14.87 9.74 0.33
N GLN A 87 14.93 8.85 1.32
CA GLN A 87 14.76 7.41 1.11
C GLN A 87 13.31 7.05 0.78
N LEU A 88 12.36 7.50 1.61
CA LEU A 88 10.95 7.11 1.50
C LEU A 88 10.27 7.69 0.26
N GLN A 89 10.66 8.89 -0.18
CA GLN A 89 10.16 9.51 -1.41
C GLN A 89 10.40 8.66 -2.66
N ARG A 90 11.43 7.81 -2.68
CA ARG A 90 11.74 6.92 -3.82
C ARG A 90 10.69 5.83 -4.02
N PHE A 91 9.85 5.58 -3.02
CA PHE A 91 8.78 4.58 -3.11
C PHE A 91 7.43 5.19 -3.48
N ILE A 92 7.36 6.51 -3.62
CA ILE A 92 6.17 7.18 -4.15
C ILE A 92 6.07 6.84 -5.64
N PRO A 93 4.90 6.39 -6.14
CA PRO A 93 4.72 6.10 -7.56
C PRO A 93 5.02 7.34 -8.43
N GLU A 94 5.94 7.21 -9.39
CA GLU A 94 6.28 8.29 -10.33
C GLU A 94 5.11 8.62 -11.26
N ASN A 95 4.33 7.61 -11.64
CA ASN A 95 3.22 7.71 -12.59
C ASN A 95 1.87 7.57 -11.87
N ALA A 96 1.48 8.56 -11.08
CA ALA A 96 0.13 8.62 -10.53
C ALA A 96 -0.87 8.77 -11.69
N VAL A 97 -1.72 7.76 -11.90
CA VAL A 97 -2.79 7.83 -12.89
C VAL A 97 -3.94 8.69 -12.36
N PRO A 98 -4.62 9.48 -13.22
CA PRO A 98 -5.83 10.18 -12.83
C PRO A 98 -6.84 9.24 -12.20
N GLU A 99 -7.65 9.77 -11.28
CA GLU A 99 -8.74 9.01 -10.71
C GLU A 99 -9.68 8.49 -11.80
N LEU A 100 -10.19 7.29 -11.59
CA LEU A 100 -11.26 6.77 -12.42
C LEU A 100 -12.44 7.75 -12.35
N PRO A 101 -13.16 7.96 -13.47
CA PRO A 101 -14.33 8.81 -13.45
C PRO A 101 -15.30 8.31 -12.38
N PRO A 102 -16.04 9.22 -11.72
CA PRO A 102 -17.04 8.83 -10.75
C PRO A 102 -17.99 7.82 -11.39
N ASN A 103 -18.38 6.82 -10.61
CA ASN A 103 -19.25 5.76 -11.08
C ASN A 103 -20.51 6.39 -11.70
N ASN A 104 -20.80 6.09 -12.97
CA ASN A 104 -21.99 6.64 -13.61
C ASN A 104 -23.21 6.08 -12.85
N PRO A 105 -24.08 6.92 -12.27
CA PRO A 105 -25.23 6.43 -11.51
C PRO A 105 -26.19 5.58 -12.35
N LYS A 106 -26.05 5.59 -13.68
CA LYS A 106 -26.80 4.73 -14.62
C LYS A 106 -26.25 3.30 -14.74
N HIS A 107 -25.08 3.00 -14.16
CA HIS A 107 -24.47 1.66 -14.11
C HIS A 107 -24.46 1.05 -12.70
N THR A 108 -25.34 1.50 -11.81
CA THR A 108 -25.75 0.66 -10.68
C THR A 108 -26.68 -0.41 -11.25
N ASN A 109 -26.13 -1.43 -11.89
CA ASN A 109 -26.87 -2.68 -12.01
C ASN A 109 -27.07 -3.15 -10.56
N ASN A 110 -28.25 -2.85 -10.00
CA ASN A 110 -28.72 -3.45 -8.75
C ASN A 110 -28.93 -4.97 -8.91
N GLU A 111 -28.78 -5.48 -10.13
CA GLU A 111 -28.68 -6.90 -10.42
C GLU A 111 -27.27 -7.37 -10.08
N LEU A 112 -27.20 -8.24 -9.05
CA LEU A 112 -26.02 -9.03 -8.75
C LEU A 112 -25.57 -9.76 -10.02
N ASP A 113 -24.26 -9.79 -10.29
CA ASP A 113 -23.70 -10.58 -11.39
C ASP A 113 -24.25 -12.01 -11.31
N PRO A 114 -24.99 -12.50 -12.32
CA PRO A 114 -25.67 -13.79 -12.26
C PRO A 114 -24.69 -14.97 -12.18
N THR A 115 -23.40 -14.74 -12.42
CA THR A 115 -22.33 -15.73 -12.25
C THR A 115 -21.79 -15.79 -10.82
N LEU A 116 -22.07 -14.78 -9.97
CA LEU A 116 -21.79 -14.84 -8.54
C LEU A 116 -22.71 -15.86 -7.88
N LYS A 117 -22.15 -17.03 -7.54
CA LYS A 117 -22.87 -18.04 -6.77
C LYS A 117 -23.15 -17.50 -5.36
N ALA A 118 -24.40 -17.60 -4.92
CA ALA A 118 -24.81 -17.23 -3.56
C ALA A 118 -24.01 -17.99 -2.48
N THR A 119 -23.60 -19.23 -2.78
CA THR A 119 -22.76 -20.05 -1.91
C THR A 119 -21.76 -20.86 -2.73
N ARG A 120 -20.60 -21.13 -2.13
CA ARG A 120 -19.55 -21.95 -2.74
C ARG A 120 -19.93 -23.43 -2.60
N ASP A 121 -20.08 -24.11 -3.73
CA ASP A 121 -20.36 -25.55 -3.77
C ASP A 121 -19.10 -26.35 -3.41
N LEU A 122 -18.98 -26.71 -2.13
CA LEU A 122 -17.81 -27.40 -1.60
C LEU A 122 -17.61 -28.79 -2.19
N ALA A 123 -18.68 -29.46 -2.66
CA ALA A 123 -18.58 -30.79 -3.27
C ALA A 123 -17.95 -30.76 -4.68
N LYS A 124 -17.87 -29.59 -5.30
CA LYS A 124 -17.22 -29.38 -6.61
C LYS A 124 -15.79 -28.85 -6.51
N LEU A 125 -15.30 -28.58 -5.31
CA LEU A 125 -13.90 -28.26 -5.08
C LEU A 125 -13.16 -29.59 -4.92
N LYS A 126 -12.38 -29.95 -5.94
CA LYS A 126 -11.42 -31.06 -5.87
C LYS A 126 -10.26 -30.70 -4.96
#